data_AF-A0A7I8VB13-F1
#
_entry.id   AF-A0A7I8VB13-F1
#
_cell.length_a   1.000
_cell.length_b   1.000
_cell.length_c   1.000
_cell.angle_alpha   90.00
_cell.angle_beta   90.00
_cell.angle_gamma   90.00
#
_symmetry.space_group_name_H-M   'P 1'
#
loop_
_entity.id
_entity.type
_entity.pdbx_description
1 polymer ?
#
loop_
_entity_poly.entity_id
_entity_poly.type
_entity_poly.pdbx_seq_one_letter_code
_entity_poly.pdbx_strand_id
1 'polypeptide(L)'
;MLFLCFSAIFVCLGFAAKGQVEFKEQVVVEQVLENCKSACILSRPIRDAKQKVTVEMMIRLVEIIDGDPKLGEFTLRLAEDYSWIDSRLSWPDSDVDMISLPDKYIWIPDIKPNNCRISYDSYSAAYRSHPAKIKRNGSVHWSKYRLMKVKCKFDRSKPVLTNMYACTIIYYSSIWNANQLDVTSMTNSITKHVDYVENSFWNLKKLGAKIIHYRDKCCKDLFVLINVTFHFTHASYFV
;
A
#
# COMPACT_ATOMS: atom_id res chain seq x y z
N MET A 1 -73.24 -18.14 -49.18
CA MET A 1 -72.20 -19.09 -48.71
C MET A 1 -70.83 -18.55 -49.10
N LEU A 2 -70.20 -17.77 -48.22
CA LEU A 2 -68.77 -17.45 -48.30
C LEU A 2 -68.11 -18.11 -47.08
N PHE A 3 -67.26 -19.10 -47.32
CA PHE A 3 -66.37 -19.66 -46.30
C PHE A 3 -65.08 -18.82 -46.29
N LEU A 4 -64.87 -18.04 -45.24
CA LEU A 4 -63.60 -17.38 -44.96
C LEU A 4 -62.66 -18.39 -44.28
N CYS A 5 -61.61 -18.78 -44.99
CA CYS A 5 -60.54 -19.64 -44.48
C CYS A 5 -59.55 -18.76 -43.69
N PHE A 6 -59.61 -18.81 -42.36
CA PHE A 6 -58.59 -18.19 -41.49
C PHE A 6 -57.41 -19.16 -41.34
N SER A 7 -56.35 -18.95 -42.12
CA SER A 7 -55.04 -19.54 -41.83
C SER A 7 -54.33 -18.70 -40.79
N ALA A 8 -54.26 -19.21 -39.56
CA ALA A 8 -53.46 -18.63 -38.49
C ALA A 8 -51.97 -18.83 -38.79
N ILE A 9 -51.31 -17.77 -39.26
CA ILE A 9 -49.84 -17.72 -39.33
C ILE A 9 -49.34 -17.48 -37.91
N PHE A 10 -48.97 -18.56 -37.22
CA PHE A 10 -48.23 -18.52 -35.97
C PHE A 10 -46.82 -18.03 -36.28
N VAL A 11 -46.59 -16.71 -36.26
CA VAL A 11 -45.25 -16.15 -36.22
C VAL A 11 -44.71 -16.39 -34.81
N CYS A 12 -44.01 -17.50 -34.63
CA CYS A 12 -43.16 -17.72 -33.46
C CYS A 12 -42.07 -16.64 -33.46
N LEU A 13 -42.35 -15.51 -32.81
CA LEU A 13 -41.31 -14.60 -32.30
C LEU A 13 -40.59 -15.32 -31.16
N GLY A 14 -39.72 -16.26 -31.54
CA GLY A 14 -38.69 -16.78 -30.65
C GLY A 14 -37.75 -15.65 -30.31
N PHE A 15 -38.02 -14.92 -29.23
CA PHE A 15 -37.01 -14.13 -28.56
C PHE A 15 -35.97 -15.11 -28.03
N ALA A 16 -34.94 -15.35 -28.82
CA ALA A 16 -33.70 -15.92 -28.33
C ALA A 16 -33.15 -14.92 -27.31
N ALA A 17 -33.42 -15.16 -26.02
CA ALA A 17 -32.69 -14.52 -24.94
C ALA A 17 -31.23 -14.93 -25.11
N LYS A 18 -30.44 -14.12 -25.82
CA LYS A 18 -28.99 -14.17 -25.74
C LYS A 18 -28.67 -13.89 -24.27
N GLY A 19 -28.39 -14.95 -23.51
CA GLY A 19 -27.83 -14.81 -22.18
C GLY A 19 -26.56 -13.98 -22.31
N GLN A 20 -26.62 -12.71 -21.91
CA GLN A 20 -25.41 -11.93 -21.74
C GLN A 20 -24.63 -12.58 -20.61
N VAL A 21 -23.39 -12.94 -20.90
CA VAL A 21 -22.46 -13.40 -19.86
C VAL A 21 -22.22 -12.21 -18.94
N GLU A 22 -22.80 -12.25 -17.76
CA GLU A 22 -22.65 -11.20 -16.75
C GLU A 22 -21.28 -11.34 -16.08
N PHE A 23 -20.44 -10.31 -16.23
CA PHE A 23 -19.13 -10.28 -15.58
C PHE A 23 -19.32 -9.89 -14.10
N LYS A 24 -19.47 -10.91 -13.23
CA LYS A 24 -19.72 -10.71 -11.79
C LYS A 24 -18.77 -9.71 -11.12
N GLU A 25 -17.47 -9.75 -11.45
CA GLU A 25 -16.48 -8.81 -10.91
C GLU A 25 -16.73 -7.37 -11.39
N GLN A 26 -17.09 -7.19 -12.66
CA GLN A 26 -17.41 -5.87 -13.21
C GLN A 26 -18.62 -5.23 -12.50
N VAL A 27 -19.67 -6.02 -12.24
CA VAL A 27 -20.87 -5.56 -11.53
C VAL A 27 -20.51 -5.06 -10.11
N VAL A 28 -19.65 -5.81 -9.40
CA VAL A 28 -19.18 -5.41 -8.07
C VAL A 28 -18.33 -4.14 -8.14
N VAL A 29 -17.44 -4.04 -9.14
CA VAL A 29 -16.61 -2.83 -9.35
C VAL A 29 -17.49 -1.60 -9.60
N GLU A 30 -18.49 -1.71 -10.46
CA GLU A 30 -19.43 -0.63 -10.75
C GLU A 30 -20.20 -0.22 -9.48
N GLN A 31 -20.75 -1.18 -8.75
CA GLN A 31 -21.44 -0.94 -7.47
C GLN A 31 -20.55 -0.22 -6.44
N VAL A 32 -19.31 -0.66 -6.26
CA VAL A 32 -18.36 -0.05 -5.33
C VAL A 32 -18.04 1.39 -5.75
N LEU A 33 -17.83 1.65 -7.03
CA LEU A 33 -17.54 2.99 -7.55
C LEU A 33 -18.74 3.93 -7.45
N GLU A 34 -19.97 3.41 -7.59
CA GLU A 34 -21.19 4.19 -7.39
C GLU A 34 -21.41 4.60 -5.92
N ASN A 35 -21.14 3.67 -5.01
CA ASN A 35 -21.19 3.92 -3.56
C ASN A 35 -20.09 4.87 -3.11
N CYS A 36 -18.89 4.74 -3.71
CA CYS A 36 -17.72 5.52 -3.35
C CYS A 36 -17.35 6.56 -4.41
N LYS A 37 -18.10 7.66 -4.41
CA LYS A 37 -17.84 8.84 -5.27
C LYS A 37 -16.62 9.64 -4.79
N SER A 38 -16.40 10.82 -5.37
CA SER A 38 -15.28 11.72 -5.05
C SER A 38 -15.08 12.01 -3.55
N ALA A 39 -16.16 12.04 -2.76
CA ALA A 39 -16.09 12.24 -1.32
C ALA A 39 -15.33 11.13 -0.57
N CYS A 40 -15.35 9.89 -1.07
CA CYS A 40 -14.62 8.79 -0.45
C CYS A 40 -13.11 9.03 -0.46
N ILE A 41 -12.59 9.48 -1.61
CA ILE A 41 -11.17 9.73 -1.85
C ILE A 41 -10.65 10.82 -0.89
N LEU A 42 -11.50 11.79 -0.56
CA LEU A 42 -11.12 12.98 0.22
C LEU A 42 -11.33 12.82 1.74
N SER A 43 -12.04 11.79 2.19
CA SER A 43 -12.44 11.64 3.59
C SER A 43 -11.97 10.32 4.20
N ARG A 44 -11.51 10.40 5.46
CA ARG A 44 -11.13 9.22 6.25
C ARG A 44 -12.27 8.19 6.28
N PRO A 45 -11.99 6.89 6.13
CA PRO A 45 -13.00 5.82 6.11
C PRO A 45 -13.53 5.49 7.51
N ILE A 46 -14.19 6.47 8.14
CA ILE A 46 -14.76 6.38 9.50
C ILE A 46 -16.19 6.89 9.51
N ARG A 47 -17.03 6.31 10.38
CA ARG A 47 -18.44 6.71 10.52
C ARG A 47 -18.60 7.92 11.44
N ASP A 48 -17.85 7.97 12.54
CA ASP A 48 -17.84 9.08 13.49
C ASP A 48 -16.49 9.79 13.41
N ALA A 49 -16.51 11.11 13.22
CA ALA A 49 -15.31 11.97 13.15
C ALA A 49 -14.37 11.81 14.35
N LYS A 50 -14.90 11.40 15.52
CA LYS A 50 -14.13 11.11 16.75
C LYS A 50 -13.33 9.82 16.69
N GLN A 51 -13.64 8.92 15.76
CA GLN A 51 -12.90 7.68 15.57
C GLN A 51 -11.61 7.94 14.79
N LYS A 52 -10.60 7.14 15.11
CA LYS A 52 -9.33 7.09 14.38
C LYS A 52 -9.38 6.00 13.30
N VAL A 53 -8.69 6.25 12.19
CA VAL A 53 -8.41 5.19 11.20
C VAL A 53 -7.17 4.45 11.69
N THR A 54 -7.19 3.12 11.67
CA THR A 54 -6.00 2.31 11.92
C THR A 54 -5.44 1.81 10.60
N VAL A 55 -4.17 2.12 10.35
CA VAL A 55 -3.43 1.66 9.17
C VAL A 55 -2.29 0.77 9.64
N GLU A 56 -2.21 -0.42 9.07
CA GLU A 56 -1.09 -1.33 9.24
C GLU A 56 -0.08 -1.09 8.12
N MET A 57 1.15 -0.74 8.49
CA MET A 57 2.24 -0.48 7.55
C MET A 57 3.28 -1.59 7.62
N MET A 58 3.75 -2.04 6.46
CA MET A 58 4.88 -2.94 6.33
C MET A 58 5.83 -2.41 5.25
N ILE A 59 7.09 -2.28 5.64
CA ILE A 59 8.21 -1.96 4.76
C ILE A 59 9.04 -3.21 4.52
N ARG A 60 9.36 -3.47 3.25
CA ARG A 60 10.24 -4.54 2.80
C ARG A 60 11.35 -3.98 1.92
N LEU A 61 12.57 -4.49 2.07
CA LEU A 61 13.68 -4.16 1.18
C LEU A 61 13.56 -5.02 -0.08
N VAL A 62 13.51 -4.38 -1.25
CA VAL A 62 13.46 -5.04 -2.55
C VAL A 62 14.86 -5.09 -3.16
N GLU A 63 15.59 -3.98 -3.13
CA GLU A 63 16.94 -3.91 -3.71
C GLU A 63 17.78 -2.85 -2.98
N ILE A 64 19.06 -3.15 -2.78
CA ILE A 64 20.08 -2.15 -2.47
C ILE A 64 20.69 -1.74 -3.80
N ILE A 65 20.40 -0.53 -4.27
CA ILE A 65 20.84 -0.04 -5.58
C ILE A 65 22.28 0.48 -5.48
N ASP A 66 22.56 1.25 -4.44
CA ASP A 66 23.88 1.82 -4.20
C ASP A 66 24.08 2.13 -2.71
N GLY A 67 25.34 2.12 -2.26
CA GLY A 67 25.73 2.46 -0.91
C GLY A 67 27.10 3.12 -0.91
N ASP A 68 27.16 4.39 -0.51
CA ASP A 68 28.38 5.15 -0.34
C ASP A 68 28.70 5.30 1.16
N PRO A 69 29.69 4.55 1.69
CA PRO A 69 30.09 4.63 3.08
C PRO A 69 30.69 5.98 3.46
N LYS A 70 31.36 6.67 2.53
CA LYS A 70 32.04 7.94 2.78
C LYS A 70 31.03 9.07 2.96
N LEU A 71 30.00 9.08 2.11
CA LEU A 71 28.89 10.02 2.23
C LEU A 71 27.87 9.59 3.30
N GLY A 72 27.87 8.31 3.69
CA GLY A 72 26.87 7.75 4.58
C GLY A 72 25.48 7.78 3.94
N GLU A 73 25.39 7.46 2.65
CA GLU A 73 24.14 7.51 1.88
C GLU A 73 23.89 6.18 1.17
N PHE A 74 22.66 5.67 1.28
CA PHE A 74 22.24 4.45 0.59
C PHE A 74 21.05 4.76 -0.31
N THR A 75 21.02 4.17 -1.49
CA THR A 75 19.89 4.19 -2.41
C THR A 75 19.21 2.83 -2.38
N LEU A 76 17.95 2.81 -1.95
CA LEU A 76 17.17 1.59 -1.71
C LEU A 76 15.92 1.60 -2.58
N ARG A 77 15.54 0.44 -3.11
CA ARG A 77 14.17 0.17 -3.56
C ARG A 77 13.44 -0.56 -2.45
N LEU A 78 12.34 0.03 -1.98
CA LEU A 78 11.50 -0.53 -0.92
C LEU A 78 10.12 -0.86 -1.48
N ALA A 79 9.49 -1.90 -0.96
CA ALA A 79 8.06 -2.11 -1.07
C ALA A 79 7.40 -1.57 0.20
N GLU A 80 6.42 -0.71 0.03
CA GLU A 80 5.59 -0.16 1.09
C GLU A 80 4.19 -0.72 0.96
N ASP A 81 3.81 -1.56 1.92
CA ASP A 81 2.51 -2.20 1.99
C ASP A 81 1.68 -1.52 3.09
N TYR A 82 0.45 -1.15 2.76
CA TYR A 82 -0.50 -0.50 3.65
C TYR A 82 -1.80 -1.30 3.67
N SER A 83 -2.31 -1.59 4.88
CA SER A 83 -3.60 -2.28 5.05
C SER A 83 -4.50 -1.52 6.01
N TRP A 84 -5.78 -1.36 5.64
CA TRP A 84 -6.80 -0.73 6.48
C TRP A 84 -8.19 -1.29 6.15
N ILE A 85 -9.21 -0.85 6.87
CA ILE A 85 -10.61 -1.17 6.59
C ILE A 85 -11.33 0.08 6.08
N ASP A 86 -12.03 -0.04 4.95
CA ASP A 86 -12.99 0.92 4.45
C ASP A 86 -14.33 0.23 4.17
N SER A 87 -15.27 0.35 5.10
CA SER A 87 -16.60 -0.25 4.97
C SER A 87 -17.45 0.38 3.86
N ARG A 88 -17.02 1.48 3.24
CA ARG A 88 -17.70 2.07 2.07
C ARG A 88 -17.40 1.29 0.80
N LEU A 89 -16.30 0.53 0.80
CA LEU A 89 -15.85 -0.32 -0.29
C LEU A 89 -16.28 -1.78 -0.11
N SER A 90 -17.11 -2.10 0.89
CA SER A 90 -17.65 -3.45 1.09
C SER A 90 -18.88 -3.68 0.23
N TRP A 91 -19.09 -4.93 -0.20
CA TRP A 91 -20.30 -5.35 -0.90
C TRP A 91 -20.87 -6.61 -0.23
N PRO A 92 -22.16 -6.63 0.13
CA PRO A 92 -22.81 -7.84 0.60
C PRO A 92 -23.18 -8.77 -0.58
N ASP A 93 -23.40 -10.04 -0.27
CA ASP A 93 -24.12 -10.99 -1.14
C ASP A 93 -23.58 -11.18 -2.56
N SER A 94 -22.27 -11.41 -2.71
CA SER A 94 -21.63 -11.73 -3.99
C SER A 94 -20.60 -12.84 -3.82
N ASP A 95 -20.47 -13.73 -4.81
CA ASP A 95 -19.41 -14.76 -4.84
C ASP A 95 -18.01 -14.16 -5.08
N VAL A 96 -17.91 -12.87 -5.41
CA VAL A 96 -16.63 -12.18 -5.62
C VAL A 96 -16.01 -11.84 -4.27
N ASP A 97 -14.89 -12.49 -3.93
CA ASP A 97 -14.19 -12.28 -2.65
C ASP A 97 -13.30 -11.03 -2.63
N MET A 98 -12.79 -10.64 -3.80
CA MET A 98 -11.79 -9.59 -3.93
C MET A 98 -11.88 -8.93 -5.31
N ILE A 99 -11.70 -7.61 -5.34
CA ILE A 99 -11.57 -6.82 -6.55
C ILE A 99 -10.26 -6.02 -6.52
N SER A 100 -9.87 -5.47 -7.67
CA SER A 100 -8.71 -4.59 -7.80
C SER A 100 -9.15 -3.22 -8.30
N LEU A 101 -8.85 -2.15 -7.55
CA LEU A 101 -9.15 -0.78 -7.95
C LEU A 101 -7.87 0.06 -8.02
N PRO A 102 -7.68 0.89 -9.06
CA PRO A 102 -6.63 1.91 -9.07
C PRO A 102 -6.71 2.82 -7.84
N ASP A 103 -5.55 3.18 -7.28
CA ASP A 103 -5.41 4.09 -6.12
C ASP A 103 -6.22 5.39 -6.21
N LYS A 104 -6.38 5.95 -7.42
CA LYS A 104 -7.17 7.18 -7.67
C LYS A 104 -8.67 7.08 -7.31
N TYR A 105 -9.21 5.87 -7.11
CA TYR A 105 -10.62 5.67 -6.78
C TYR A 105 -10.86 5.42 -5.28
N ILE A 106 -9.81 5.39 -4.48
CA ILE A 106 -9.91 5.06 -3.05
C ILE A 106 -9.21 6.12 -2.20
N TRP A 107 -9.58 6.19 -0.93
CA TRP A 107 -8.83 6.97 0.04
C TRP A 107 -7.49 6.30 0.30
N ILE A 108 -6.40 7.07 0.24
CA ILE A 108 -5.05 6.62 0.55
C ILE A 108 -4.56 7.33 1.81
N PRO A 109 -4.01 6.62 2.81
CA PRO A 109 -3.45 7.27 3.99
C PRO A 109 -2.25 8.15 3.62
N ASP A 110 -2.24 9.38 4.13
CA ASP A 110 -1.13 10.31 3.98
C ASP A 110 0.02 9.91 4.91
N ILE A 111 0.82 8.92 4.52
CA ILE A 111 2.03 8.50 5.24
C ILE A 111 3.24 8.77 4.35
N LYS A 112 4.14 9.63 4.83
CA LYS A 112 5.26 10.16 4.06
C LYS A 112 6.59 9.99 4.79
N PRO A 113 7.69 9.76 4.08
CA PRO A 113 9.02 9.80 4.65
C PRO A 113 9.45 11.25 4.92
N ASN A 114 10.00 11.52 6.10
CA ASN A 114 10.38 12.87 6.54
C ASN A 114 11.84 13.22 6.26
N ASN A 115 12.74 12.25 6.37
CA ASN A 115 14.19 12.48 6.44
C ASN A 115 14.95 11.95 5.21
N CYS A 116 14.25 11.72 4.10
CA CYS A 116 14.82 11.22 2.86
C CYS A 116 15.02 12.37 1.86
N ARG A 117 16.25 12.53 1.36
CA ARG A 117 16.59 13.60 0.41
C ARG A 117 15.96 13.37 -0.96
N ILE A 118 15.85 12.10 -1.35
CA ILE A 118 15.23 11.63 -2.58
C ILE A 118 14.23 10.54 -2.20
N SER A 119 13.00 10.67 -2.69
CA SER A 119 11.92 9.72 -2.48
C SER A 119 10.94 9.82 -3.66
N TYR A 120 10.96 8.84 -4.55
CA TYR A 120 10.06 8.79 -5.70
C TYR A 120 9.31 7.46 -5.74
N ASP A 121 8.02 7.54 -6.01
CA ASP A 121 7.20 6.35 -6.25
C ASP A 121 7.68 5.71 -7.57
N SER A 122 8.01 4.42 -7.50
CA SER A 122 8.48 3.62 -8.62
C SER A 122 7.29 2.90 -9.24
N TYR A 123 6.94 3.28 -10.46
CA TYR A 123 5.90 2.63 -11.24
C TYR A 123 6.53 1.55 -12.12
N SER A 124 5.85 0.42 -12.30
CA SER A 124 6.20 -0.44 -13.43
C SER A 124 5.68 0.22 -14.70
N ALA A 125 6.41 0.08 -15.82
CA ALA A 125 6.00 0.68 -17.09
C ALA A 125 4.60 0.23 -17.56
N ALA A 126 4.12 -0.92 -17.08
CA ALA A 126 2.80 -1.48 -17.39
C ALA A 126 1.64 -0.81 -16.62
N TYR A 127 1.89 -0.21 -15.45
CA TYR A 127 0.86 0.36 -14.60
C TYR A 127 1.19 1.81 -14.23
N ARG A 128 0.37 2.76 -14.72
CA ARG A 128 0.47 4.19 -14.35
C ARG A 128 -0.10 4.50 -12.95
N SER A 129 -0.50 3.48 -12.19
CA SER A 129 -1.07 3.56 -10.84
C SER A 129 -0.71 2.30 -10.05
N HIS A 130 -0.78 2.35 -8.72
CA HIS A 130 -0.62 1.18 -7.85
C HIS A 130 -2.01 0.66 -7.48
N PRO A 131 -2.55 -0.38 -8.17
CA PRO A 131 -3.88 -0.87 -7.85
C PRO A 131 -3.91 -1.49 -6.45
N ALA A 132 -4.94 -1.17 -5.68
CA ALA A 132 -5.22 -1.75 -4.39
C ALA A 132 -6.12 -2.98 -4.54
N LYS A 133 -5.84 -4.00 -3.74
CA LYS A 133 -6.70 -5.17 -3.58
C LYS A 133 -7.70 -4.88 -2.48
N ILE A 134 -8.98 -5.05 -2.77
CA ILE A 134 -10.07 -4.80 -1.82
C ILE A 134 -10.82 -6.11 -1.65
N LYS A 135 -10.99 -6.55 -0.41
CA LYS A 135 -11.78 -7.74 -0.06
C LYS A 135 -13.23 -7.36 0.20
N ARG A 136 -14.13 -8.34 0.07
CA ARG A 136 -15.59 -8.20 0.28
C ARG A 136 -15.96 -7.44 1.57
N ASN A 137 -15.22 -7.65 2.65
CA ASN A 137 -15.46 -7.01 3.94
C ASN A 137 -14.97 -5.54 4.04
N GLY A 138 -14.47 -4.96 2.95
CA GLY A 138 -13.89 -3.62 2.91
C GLY A 138 -12.43 -3.56 3.37
N SER A 139 -11.75 -4.70 3.58
CA SER A 139 -10.31 -4.69 3.84
C SER A 139 -9.56 -4.31 2.57
N VAL A 140 -8.75 -3.26 2.67
CA VAL A 140 -7.94 -2.73 1.58
C VAL A 140 -6.48 -3.07 1.84
N HIS A 141 -5.80 -3.55 0.82
CA HIS A 141 -4.36 -3.75 0.78
C HIS A 141 -3.78 -3.02 -0.42
N TRP A 142 -2.93 -2.04 -0.16
CA TRP A 142 -2.31 -1.21 -1.18
C TRP A 142 -0.79 -1.27 -1.03
N SER A 143 -0.11 -1.58 -2.13
CA SER A 143 1.32 -1.77 -2.15
C SER A 143 1.95 -0.91 -3.24
N LYS A 144 3.07 -0.27 -2.92
CA LYS A 144 3.85 0.47 -3.90
C LYS A 144 5.34 0.30 -3.70
N TYR A 145 6.08 0.38 -4.80
CA TYR A 145 7.52 0.46 -4.75
C TYR A 145 7.97 1.91 -4.62
N ARG A 146 9.00 2.15 -3.83
CA ARG A 146 9.60 3.47 -3.65
C ARG A 146 11.10 3.41 -3.78
N LEU A 147 11.65 4.31 -4.58
CA LEU A 147 13.08 4.57 -4.68
C LEU A 147 13.47 5.66 -3.68
N MET A 148 14.37 5.33 -2.76
CA MET A 148 14.72 6.22 -1.64
C MET A 148 16.21 6.38 -1.49
N LYS A 149 16.68 7.62 -1.34
CA LYS A 149 18.04 7.91 -0.89
C LYS A 149 18.03 8.31 0.59
N VAL A 150 18.60 7.45 1.41
CA VAL A 150 18.54 7.52 2.87
C VAL A 150 19.91 7.82 3.45
N LYS A 151 19.96 8.63 4.51
CA LYS A 151 21.20 8.86 5.27
C LYS A 151 21.38 7.76 6.30
N CYS A 152 22.60 7.25 6.35
CA CYS A 152 23.02 6.16 7.21
C CYS A 152 24.18 6.61 8.09
N LYS A 153 24.24 6.06 9.29
CA LYS A 153 25.32 6.31 10.24
C LYS A 153 26.04 5.02 10.53
N PHE A 154 27.36 5.11 10.69
CA PHE A 154 28.14 4.01 11.24
C PHE A 154 27.65 3.71 12.66
N ASP A 155 27.29 2.45 12.92
CA ASP A 155 26.76 2.07 14.22
C ASP A 155 27.88 1.88 15.24
N ARG A 156 28.19 2.97 15.96
CA ARG A 156 29.22 3.02 17.02
C ARG A 156 28.90 2.13 18.22
N SER A 157 27.68 1.60 18.34
CA SER A 157 27.29 0.70 19.44
C SER A 157 27.75 -0.74 19.23
N LYS A 158 28.22 -1.09 18.02
CA LYS A 158 28.79 -2.40 17.70
C LYS A 158 30.32 -2.33 17.62
N PRO A 159 31.01 -3.47 17.81
CA PRO A 159 32.45 -3.55 17.59
C PRO A 159 32.81 -2.99 16.21
N VAL A 160 33.86 -2.16 16.13
CA VAL A 160 34.27 -1.48 14.89
C VAL A 160 34.50 -2.49 13.75
N LEU A 161 34.92 -3.71 14.09
CA LEU A 161 35.15 -4.82 13.16
C LEU A 161 33.91 -5.28 12.37
N THR A 162 32.70 -4.96 12.82
CA THR A 162 31.46 -5.39 12.15
C THR A 162 31.09 -4.55 10.93
N ASN A 163 31.71 -3.37 10.73
CA ASN A 163 31.41 -2.45 9.62
C ASN A 163 29.90 -2.25 9.36
N MET A 164 29.13 -2.07 10.44
CA MET A 164 27.67 -2.01 10.36
C MET A 164 27.16 -0.57 10.20
N TYR A 165 26.26 -0.37 9.24
CA TYR A 165 25.62 0.89 8.94
C TYR A 165 24.14 0.83 9.28
N ALA A 166 23.66 1.79 10.06
CA ALA A 166 22.25 1.92 10.41
C ALA A 166 21.62 3.06 9.59
N CYS A 167 20.62 2.71 8.78
CA CYS A 167 19.86 3.63 7.95
C CYS A 167 18.44 3.72 8.49
N THR A 168 18.05 4.89 9.02
CA THR A 168 16.71 5.07 9.60
C THR A 168 15.88 5.98 8.71
N ILE A 169 14.69 5.51 8.32
CA ILE A 169 13.65 6.28 7.64
C ILE A 169 12.56 6.58 8.66
N ILE A 170 12.14 7.85 8.73
CA ILE A 170 11.08 8.31 9.62
C ILE A 170 9.83 8.55 8.77
N TYR A 171 8.80 7.75 8.96
CA TYR A 171 7.49 7.95 8.36
C TYR A 171 6.56 8.69 9.31
N TYR A 172 5.69 9.54 8.76
CA TYR A 172 4.70 10.28 9.53
C TYR A 172 3.52 10.70 8.65
N SER A 173 2.42 11.11 9.27
CA SER A 173 1.34 11.80 8.56
C SER A 173 1.48 13.31 8.63
N SER A 174 1.36 13.98 7.49
CA SER A 174 1.50 15.45 7.42
C SER A 174 0.21 16.20 7.74
N ILE A 175 -0.94 15.53 7.65
CA ILE A 175 -2.26 16.15 7.85
C ILE A 175 -3.05 15.58 9.03
N TRP A 176 -2.74 14.36 9.49
CA TRP A 176 -3.48 13.69 10.56
C TRP A 176 -2.66 13.58 11.84
N ASN A 177 -3.27 13.92 12.96
CA ASN A 177 -2.69 13.68 14.29
C ASN A 177 -3.05 12.27 14.80
N ALA A 178 -2.47 11.88 15.95
CA ALA A 178 -2.62 10.57 16.57
C ALA A 178 -4.05 10.26 17.07
N ASN A 179 -4.92 11.27 17.17
CA ASN A 179 -6.34 11.06 17.48
C ASN A 179 -7.16 10.74 16.22
N GLN A 180 -6.62 11.01 15.03
CA GLN A 180 -7.31 10.84 13.74
C GLN A 180 -6.77 9.65 12.94
N LEU A 181 -5.48 9.37 13.05
CA LEU A 181 -4.79 8.29 12.36
C LEU A 181 -3.86 7.57 13.33
N ASP A 182 -4.07 6.27 13.48
CA ASP A 182 -3.18 5.35 14.16
C ASP A 182 -2.44 4.53 13.13
N VAL A 183 -1.14 4.36 13.31
CA VAL A 183 -0.34 3.55 12.40
C VAL A 183 0.43 2.50 13.20
N THR A 184 0.14 1.25 12.91
CA THR A 184 0.89 0.10 13.43
C THR A 184 1.91 -0.34 12.39
N SER A 185 2.98 -0.99 12.85
CA SER A 185 4.03 -1.48 11.96
C SER A 185 4.23 -2.98 12.14
N MET A 186 4.13 -3.73 11.05
CA MET A 186 4.48 -5.14 10.98
C MET A 186 5.95 -5.37 10.58
N THR A 187 6.70 -4.30 10.36
CA THR A 187 8.14 -4.37 10.06
C THR A 187 8.93 -4.73 11.31
N ASN A 188 9.10 -6.03 11.55
CA ASN A 188 9.85 -6.55 12.69
C ASN A 188 10.76 -7.73 12.35
N SER A 189 10.71 -8.25 11.12
CA SER A 189 11.48 -9.43 10.71
C SER A 189 12.19 -9.22 9.37
N ILE A 190 13.35 -9.85 9.24
CA ILE A 190 14.02 -10.07 7.96
C ILE A 190 13.38 -11.32 7.39
N THR A 191 12.30 -11.17 6.63
CA THR A 191 11.88 -12.25 5.75
C THR A 191 12.50 -11.96 4.40
N LYS A 192 13.37 -12.83 3.89
CA LYS A 192 13.78 -12.71 2.47
C LYS A 192 12.52 -12.96 1.65
N HIS A 193 11.96 -11.90 1.10
CA HIS A 193 10.76 -11.97 0.27
C HIS A 193 11.15 -12.38 -1.15
N VAL A 194 10.18 -12.92 -1.90
CA VAL A 194 10.40 -13.42 -3.27
C VAL A 194 10.92 -12.33 -4.22
N ASP A 195 10.64 -11.06 -3.90
CA ASP A 195 11.05 -9.88 -4.65
C ASP A 195 12.40 -9.29 -4.22
N TYR A 196 13.10 -9.86 -3.23
CA TYR A 196 14.41 -9.34 -2.81
C TYR A 196 15.52 -9.72 -3.81
N VAL A 197 16.18 -8.71 -4.35
CA VAL A 197 17.36 -8.84 -5.20
C VAL A 197 18.61 -8.75 -4.34
N GLU A 198 19.39 -9.83 -4.30
CA GLU A 198 20.64 -9.87 -3.54
C GLU A 198 21.67 -8.90 -4.11
N ASN A 199 22.41 -8.23 -3.22
CA ASN A 199 23.46 -7.29 -3.60
C ASN A 199 24.84 -7.87 -3.27
N SER A 200 25.78 -7.79 -4.22
CA SER A 200 27.12 -8.37 -4.07
C SER A 200 28.01 -7.63 -3.06
N PHE A 201 27.73 -6.36 -2.76
CA PHE A 201 28.54 -5.51 -1.88
C PHE A 201 27.95 -5.33 -0.48
N TRP A 202 26.63 -5.47 -0.33
CA TRP A 202 25.91 -5.13 0.89
C TRP A 202 24.92 -6.21 1.32
N ASN A 203 24.93 -6.53 2.61
CA ASN A 203 24.02 -7.48 3.22
C ASN A 203 23.08 -6.78 4.21
N LEU A 204 21.77 -7.03 4.11
CA LEU A 204 20.81 -6.67 5.16
C LEU A 204 20.96 -7.66 6.34
N LYS A 205 21.37 -7.15 7.51
CA LYS A 205 21.54 -7.94 8.73
C LYS A 205 20.41 -7.80 9.73
N LYS A 206 19.71 -6.67 9.73
CA LYS A 206 18.55 -6.43 10.59
C LYS A 206 17.62 -5.38 9.98
N LEU A 207 16.33 -5.61 10.12
CA LEU A 207 15.28 -4.65 9.85
C LEU A 207 14.39 -4.56 11.09
N GLY A 208 14.04 -3.36 11.51
CA GLY A 208 13.08 -3.17 12.58
C GLY A 208 12.41 -1.81 12.51
N ALA A 209 11.21 -1.73 13.07
CA ALA A 209 10.47 -0.49 13.20
C ALA A 209 10.21 -0.16 14.67
N LYS A 210 10.19 1.15 14.97
CA LYS A 210 9.79 1.67 16.27
C LYS A 210 8.78 2.79 16.08
N ILE A 211 7.63 2.66 16.74
CA ILE A 211 6.60 3.69 16.80
C ILE A 211 6.95 4.69 17.90
N ILE A 212 6.88 5.98 17.58
CA ILE A 212 7.17 7.09 18.49
C ILE A 212 6.01 8.07 18.45
N HIS A 213 5.52 8.49 19.61
CA HIS A 213 4.56 9.57 19.71
C HIS A 213 5.32 10.88 19.89
N TYR A 214 5.21 11.77 18.91
CA TYR A 214 5.89 13.05 18.89
C TYR A 214 4.90 14.18 19.14
N ARG A 215 5.27 15.13 20.00
CA ARG A 215 4.52 16.37 20.20
C ARG A 215 5.37 17.51 19.67
N ASP A 216 4.86 18.24 18.68
CA ASP A 216 5.56 19.42 18.20
C ASP A 216 5.45 20.57 19.21
N LYS A 217 6.42 21.48 19.22
CA LYS A 217 6.43 22.65 20.12
C LYS A 217 5.30 23.63 19.78
N CYS A 218 4.89 23.69 18.52
CA CYS A 218 3.86 24.62 18.04
C CYS A 218 2.43 24.19 18.38
N CYS A 219 2.18 22.89 18.55
CA CYS A 219 0.83 22.33 18.62
C CYS A 219 0.65 21.43 19.85
N LYS A 220 -0.58 21.40 20.39
CA LYS A 220 -0.92 20.52 21.52
C LYS A 220 -1.11 19.06 21.09
N ASP A 221 -1.24 18.81 19.80
CA ASP A 221 -1.54 17.49 19.25
C ASP A 221 -0.31 16.57 19.21
N LEU A 222 -0.57 15.28 19.37
CA LEU A 222 0.42 14.22 19.21
C LEU A 222 0.39 13.70 17.77
N PHE A 223 1.55 13.37 17.21
CA PHE A 223 1.72 12.76 15.90
C PHE A 223 2.39 11.40 16.07
N VAL A 224 2.05 10.46 15.19
CA VAL A 224 2.67 9.13 15.14
C VAL A 224 3.84 9.17 14.15
N LEU A 225 5.04 8.85 14.63
CA LEU A 225 6.23 8.65 13.82
C LEU A 225 6.60 7.16 13.81
N ILE A 226 7.03 6.66 12.66
CA ILE A 226 7.49 5.27 12.50
C ILE A 226 8.92 5.30 12.02
N ASN A 227 9.84 4.93 12.91
CA ASN A 227 11.26 4.84 12.60
C ASN A 227 11.57 3.44 12.09
N VAL A 228 11.72 3.28 10.78
CA VAL A 228 12.14 2.04 10.14
C VAL A 228 13.66 2.06 9.97
N THR A 229 14.36 1.10 10.58
CA THR A 229 15.83 1.05 10.58
C THR A 229 16.33 -0.21 9.90
N PHE A 230 17.15 -0.03 8.87
CA PHE A 230 17.91 -1.07 8.18
C PHE A 230 19.33 -1.09 8.71
N HIS A 231 19.84 -2.28 9.01
CA HIS A 231 21.24 -2.48 9.37
C HIS A 231 21.94 -3.23 8.25
N PHE A 232 22.87 -2.57 7.58
CA PHE A 232 23.68 -3.14 6.50
C PHE A 232 25.09 -3.44 6.97
N THR A 233 25.71 -4.47 6.40
CA THR A 233 27.15 -4.71 6.52
C THR A 233 27.72 -4.93 5.13
N HIS A 234 29.01 -4.65 4.96
CA HIS A 234 29.70 -5.05 3.74
C HIS A 234 29.58 -6.57 3.55
N ALA A 235 29.38 -7.02 2.32
CA ALA A 235 29.57 -8.41 1.95
C ALA A 235 31.08 -8.67 1.94
N SER A 236 31.57 -9.40 2.94
CA SER A 236 33.00 -9.67 3.06
C SER A 236 33.50 -10.40 1.81
N TYR A 237 34.40 -9.77 1.05
CA TYR A 237 35.28 -10.44 0.10
C TYR A 237 36.70 -10.44 0.69
N PHE A 238 36.91 -11.19 1.78
CA PHE A 238 38.25 -11.60 2.21
C PHE A 238 38.12 -12.94 2.95
N VAL A 239 38.23 -14.02 2.20
CA VAL A 239 38.99 -15.21 2.61
C VAL A 239 40.17 -15.27 1.67
#